data_AF-Q96Y23-F1
#
_entry.id   AF-Q96Y23-F1
#
_cell.length_a   1.000
_cell.length_b   1.000
_cell.length_c   1.000
_cell.angle_alpha   90.00
_cell.angle_beta   90.00
_cell.angle_gamma   90.00
#
_symmetry.space_group_name_H-M   'P 1'
#
loop_
_entity.id
_entity.type
_entity.pdbx_description
1 polymer ?
#
loop_
_entity_poly.entity_id
_entity_poly.type
_entity_poly.pdbx_seq_one_letter_code
_entity_poly.pdbx_strand_id
1 'polypeptide(L)'
;MSFDPQKFVDEISPQLKEIVDGRAIAAVSGGVDSTTAAVLSYKILGDKVIPVMIDTGFLRENEAENVKNMLKDLMPLQVIDEREKFISSLEGMSDAEEKRKKFRQLFYDTLSRIVKEFNAKYLIQGTIAADWVETQGGIKTQHNVLVQLGIDTEKEWGFKVVEPLADLYKDEVRALAKYLGLPRDIYNRQPFPGPGLLVRVVGKLTREKLEILRKVTTTVEKNLSELNLSQYFAVIFDSAAEYNKELSNEVGCDVKVYKTLATGVKGDVRAYGNIAGIECRKDYESLREIMEKLTSYNITHVVVKIKDKNPEGIYTIGIRAVNTQDFMTADFAKINWNILEKIANEINDKKIKEVVYDITTKPPATIEYE
;
A
#
# COMPACT_ATOMS: atom_id res chain seq x y z
N MET A 1 -22.12 11.83 19.71
CA MET A 1 -21.67 10.92 20.79
C MET A 1 -20.33 10.35 20.35
N SER A 2 -19.36 10.19 21.25
CA SER A 2 -18.12 9.47 20.92
C SER A 2 -18.45 8.00 20.64
N PHE A 3 -17.80 7.40 19.65
CA PHE A 3 -17.90 5.97 19.37
C PHE A 3 -17.61 5.13 20.62
N ASP A 4 -18.46 4.13 20.91
CA ASP A 4 -18.30 3.19 22.01
C ASP A 4 -18.03 1.77 21.44
N PRO A 5 -16.78 1.28 21.49
CA PRO A 5 -16.42 -0.03 20.97
C PRO A 5 -17.19 -1.20 21.62
N GLN A 6 -17.49 -1.14 22.91
CA GLN A 6 -18.21 -2.20 23.60
C GLN A 6 -19.63 -2.31 23.06
N LYS A 7 -20.31 -1.16 22.96
CA LYS A 7 -21.67 -1.09 22.42
C LYS A 7 -21.73 -1.61 20.99
N PHE A 8 -20.75 -1.25 20.15
CA PHE A 8 -20.66 -1.76 18.79
C PHE A 8 -20.51 -3.29 18.75
N VAL A 9 -19.66 -3.86 19.60
CA VAL A 9 -19.48 -5.32 19.70
C VAL A 9 -20.78 -6.00 20.12
N ASP A 10 -21.52 -5.42 21.07
CA ASP A 10 -22.80 -5.97 21.54
C ASP A 10 -23.88 -5.93 20.43
N GLU A 11 -23.88 -4.89 19.59
CA GLU A 11 -24.81 -4.72 18.46
C GLU A 11 -24.50 -5.66 17.27
N ILE A 12 -23.23 -5.86 16.92
CA ILE A 12 -22.83 -6.67 15.76
C ILE A 12 -22.78 -8.18 16.07
N SER A 13 -22.55 -8.55 17.33
CA SER A 13 -22.45 -9.95 17.77
C SER A 13 -23.62 -10.85 17.37
N PRO A 14 -24.90 -10.49 17.62
CA PRO A 14 -26.02 -11.32 17.21
C PRO A 14 -26.13 -11.44 15.69
N GLN A 15 -25.86 -10.37 14.95
CA GLN A 15 -25.92 -10.35 13.48
C GLN A 15 -24.89 -11.30 12.86
N LEU A 16 -23.64 -11.26 13.35
CA LEU A 16 -22.59 -12.17 12.86
C LEU A 16 -22.91 -13.64 13.16
N LYS A 17 -23.51 -13.93 14.33
CA LYS A 17 -23.92 -15.30 14.68
C LYS A 17 -25.06 -15.82 13.82
N GLU A 18 -25.95 -14.93 13.37
CA GLU A 18 -27.04 -15.26 12.45
C GLU A 18 -26.55 -15.45 11.01
N ILE A 19 -25.68 -14.56 10.52
CA ILE A 19 -25.16 -14.60 9.15
C ILE A 19 -24.24 -15.81 8.95
N VAL A 20 -23.33 -16.07 9.89
CA VAL A 20 -22.28 -17.10 9.75
C VAL A 20 -22.76 -18.46 10.28
N ASP A 21 -23.60 -19.11 9.48
CA ASP A 21 -23.99 -20.51 9.67
C ASP A 21 -22.97 -21.46 9.00
N GLY A 22 -21.83 -21.66 9.68
CA GLY A 22 -20.76 -22.55 9.24
C GLY A 22 -19.38 -22.00 9.56
N ARG A 23 -18.38 -22.37 8.76
CA ARG A 23 -17.01 -21.85 8.86
C ARG A 23 -16.81 -20.62 7.97
N ALA A 24 -15.96 -19.73 8.45
CA ALA A 24 -15.55 -18.52 7.75
C ALA A 24 -14.03 -18.42 7.70
N ILE A 25 -13.48 -18.04 6.56
CA ILE A 25 -12.10 -17.57 6.46
C ILE A 25 -12.06 -16.09 6.80
N ALA A 26 -11.17 -15.66 7.69
CA ALA A 26 -10.91 -14.25 7.90
C ALA A 26 -9.55 -13.88 7.29
N ALA A 27 -9.58 -13.11 6.21
CA ALA A 27 -8.36 -12.69 5.52
C ALA A 27 -7.68 -11.55 6.28
N VAL A 28 -6.44 -11.77 6.72
CA VAL A 28 -5.61 -10.80 7.43
C VAL A 28 -4.50 -10.31 6.50
N SER A 29 -4.42 -8.99 6.30
CA SER A 29 -3.38 -8.35 5.48
C SER A 29 -2.22 -7.75 6.29
N GLY A 30 -2.36 -7.68 7.62
CA GLY A 30 -1.49 -6.88 8.50
C GLY A 30 -1.89 -5.41 8.62
N GLY A 31 -2.83 -4.94 7.80
CA GLY A 31 -3.51 -3.65 7.95
C GLY A 31 -4.54 -3.65 9.07
N VAL A 32 -4.84 -2.46 9.60
CA VAL A 32 -5.73 -2.30 10.77
C VAL A 32 -7.13 -2.86 10.52
N ASP A 33 -7.75 -2.61 9.36
CA ASP A 33 -9.16 -2.96 9.16
C ASP A 33 -9.34 -4.48 9.02
N SER A 34 -8.58 -5.12 8.13
CA SER A 34 -8.63 -6.58 7.95
C SER A 34 -8.31 -7.34 9.25
N THR A 35 -7.36 -6.81 10.04
CA THR A 35 -6.97 -7.46 11.29
C THR A 35 -8.04 -7.25 12.36
N THR A 36 -8.63 -6.06 12.44
CA THR A 36 -9.72 -5.75 13.37
C THR A 36 -10.94 -6.60 13.06
N ALA A 37 -11.32 -6.73 11.79
CA ALA A 37 -12.43 -7.58 11.35
C ALA A 37 -12.20 -9.06 11.70
N ALA A 38 -10.98 -9.56 11.48
CA ALA A 38 -10.61 -10.94 11.81
C ALA A 38 -10.65 -11.20 13.32
N VAL A 39 -10.03 -10.33 14.14
CA VAL A 39 -10.03 -10.48 15.61
C VAL A 39 -11.44 -10.32 16.19
N LEU A 40 -12.21 -9.33 15.73
CA LEU A 40 -13.60 -9.14 16.14
C LEU A 40 -14.41 -10.41 15.89
N SER A 41 -14.34 -10.92 14.66
CA SER A 41 -15.12 -12.09 14.26
C SER A 41 -14.67 -13.35 14.99
N TYR A 42 -13.37 -13.55 15.19
CA TYR A 42 -12.84 -14.67 15.96
C TYR A 42 -13.30 -14.61 17.42
N LYS A 43 -13.31 -13.44 18.06
CA LYS A 43 -13.82 -13.29 19.43
C LYS A 43 -15.31 -13.61 19.55
N ILE A 44 -16.11 -13.30 18.53
CA ILE A 44 -17.58 -13.49 18.55
C ILE A 44 -17.97 -14.93 18.18
N LEU A 45 -17.31 -15.51 17.19
CA LEU A 45 -17.69 -16.77 16.55
C LEU A 45 -16.77 -17.96 16.93
N GLY A 46 -15.64 -17.69 17.58
CA GLY A 46 -14.66 -18.69 18.01
C GLY A 46 -14.09 -19.49 16.83
N ASP A 47 -14.01 -20.81 17.01
CA ASP A 47 -13.39 -21.76 16.07
C ASP A 47 -14.12 -21.89 14.72
N LYS A 48 -15.28 -21.24 14.55
CA LYS A 48 -15.90 -21.08 13.23
C LYS A 48 -15.07 -20.18 12.31
N VAL A 49 -14.28 -19.26 12.88
CA VAL A 49 -13.44 -18.32 12.12
C VAL A 49 -12.03 -18.87 12.06
N ILE A 50 -11.50 -18.97 10.84
CA ILE A 50 -10.14 -19.44 10.55
C ILE A 50 -9.38 -18.23 10.02
N PRO A 51 -8.55 -17.57 10.85
CA PRO A 51 -7.76 -16.44 10.41
C PRO A 51 -6.63 -16.91 9.51
N VAL A 52 -6.53 -16.30 8.33
CA VAL A 52 -5.54 -16.65 7.31
C VAL A 52 -4.88 -15.39 6.77
N MET A 53 -3.55 -15.42 6.67
CA MET A 53 -2.76 -14.44 5.95
C MET A 53 -2.08 -15.12 4.76
N ILE A 54 -2.26 -14.58 3.56
CA ILE A 54 -1.61 -15.08 2.34
C ILE A 54 -0.32 -14.29 2.15
N ASP A 55 0.84 -14.95 2.24
CA ASP A 55 2.11 -14.34 1.87
C ASP A 55 2.28 -14.42 0.34
N THR A 56 2.03 -13.29 -0.32
CA THR A 56 2.09 -13.15 -1.78
C THR A 56 3.50 -12.90 -2.30
N GLY A 57 4.48 -12.69 -1.41
CA GLY A 57 5.86 -12.34 -1.79
C GLY A 57 6.05 -10.85 -2.07
N PHE A 58 4.99 -10.06 -2.06
CA PHE A 58 5.05 -8.60 -2.19
C PHE A 58 4.90 -7.88 -0.85
N LEU A 59 4.99 -8.60 0.26
CA LEU A 59 4.99 -8.00 1.59
C LEU A 59 6.36 -7.41 1.94
N ARG A 60 6.38 -6.65 3.04
CA ARG A 60 7.63 -6.16 3.65
C ARG A 60 8.46 -7.34 4.16
N GLU A 61 9.71 -7.06 4.49
CA GLU A 61 10.60 -8.07 5.06
C GLU A 61 10.03 -8.66 6.36
N ASN A 62 9.95 -9.99 6.40
CA ASN A 62 9.44 -10.77 7.54
C ASN A 62 7.99 -10.43 7.98
N GLU A 63 7.22 -9.77 7.12
CA GLU A 63 5.90 -9.23 7.45
C GLU A 63 4.93 -10.28 7.97
N ALA A 64 4.80 -11.41 7.27
CA ALA A 64 3.83 -12.45 7.62
C ALA A 64 4.13 -13.04 9.02
N GLU A 65 5.41 -13.26 9.32
CA GLU A 65 5.84 -13.78 10.62
C GLU A 65 5.67 -12.73 11.72
N ASN A 66 5.95 -11.46 11.44
CA ASN A 66 5.74 -10.36 12.38
C ASN A 66 4.25 -10.24 12.76
N VAL A 67 3.36 -10.23 11.76
CA VAL A 67 1.90 -10.14 11.98
C VAL A 67 1.39 -11.37 12.74
N LYS A 68 1.85 -12.57 12.40
CA LYS A 68 1.52 -13.80 13.14
C LYS A 68 1.93 -13.72 14.60
N ASN A 69 3.16 -13.26 14.87
CA ASN A 69 3.66 -13.12 16.25
C ASN A 69 2.92 -12.03 17.04
N MET A 70 2.55 -10.92 16.40
CA MET A 70 1.75 -9.86 17.03
C MET A 70 0.34 -10.32 17.43
N LEU A 71 -0.21 -11.32 16.73
CA LEU A 71 -1.60 -11.75 16.88
C LEU A 71 -1.75 -13.09 17.62
N LYS A 72 -0.64 -13.75 17.98
CA LYS A 72 -0.62 -15.09 18.58
C LYS A 72 -1.47 -15.23 19.84
N ASP A 73 -1.57 -14.17 20.64
CA ASP A 73 -2.32 -14.16 21.91
C ASP A 73 -3.80 -13.74 21.71
N LEU A 74 -4.17 -13.32 20.49
CA LEU A 74 -5.53 -12.90 20.13
C LEU A 74 -6.25 -13.94 19.26
N MET A 75 -5.55 -14.61 18.35
CA MET A 75 -6.11 -15.61 17.45
C MET A 75 -5.02 -16.50 16.79
N PRO A 76 -5.34 -17.74 16.40
CA PRO A 76 -4.39 -18.66 15.77
C PRO A 76 -4.22 -18.36 14.27
N LEU A 77 -3.49 -17.30 13.93
CA LEU A 77 -3.28 -16.90 12.54
C LEU A 77 -2.47 -17.95 11.75
N GLN A 78 -3.05 -18.44 10.65
CA GLN A 78 -2.36 -19.31 9.69
C GLN A 78 -1.74 -18.47 8.56
N VAL A 79 -0.46 -18.70 8.28
CA VAL A 79 0.23 -18.08 7.15
C VAL A 79 0.30 -19.09 6.02
N ILE A 80 -0.26 -18.74 4.86
CA ILE A 80 -0.24 -19.55 3.64
C ILE A 80 0.79 -18.94 2.68
N ASP A 81 1.88 -19.66 2.45
CA ASP A 81 2.96 -19.24 1.56
C ASP A 81 2.56 -19.47 0.10
N GLU A 82 2.37 -18.37 -0.64
CA GLU A 82 2.05 -18.36 -2.06
C GLU A 82 3.05 -17.49 -2.84
N ARG A 83 4.21 -17.19 -2.24
CA ARG A 83 5.21 -16.25 -2.77
C ARG A 83 5.64 -16.61 -4.17
N GLU A 84 6.01 -17.88 -4.37
CA GLU A 84 6.54 -18.34 -5.64
C GLU A 84 5.48 -18.29 -6.75
N LYS A 85 4.24 -18.69 -6.46
CA LYS A 85 3.13 -18.63 -7.42
C LYS A 85 2.85 -17.19 -7.85
N PHE A 86 2.79 -16.27 -6.91
CA PHE A 86 2.51 -14.87 -7.19
C PHE A 86 3.66 -14.20 -7.95
N ILE A 87 4.90 -14.36 -7.48
CA ILE A 87 6.07 -13.77 -8.12
C ILE A 87 6.24 -14.31 -9.54
N SER A 88 6.24 -15.63 -9.74
CA SER A 88 6.40 -16.22 -11.08
C SER A 88 5.27 -15.83 -12.03
N SER A 89 4.04 -15.67 -11.54
CA SER A 89 2.91 -15.23 -12.36
C SER A 89 3.00 -13.78 -12.78
N LEU A 90 3.60 -12.89 -11.99
CA LEU A 90 3.69 -11.46 -12.28
C LEU A 90 5.04 -11.06 -12.90
N GLU A 91 6.07 -11.90 -12.79
CA GLU A 91 7.40 -11.63 -13.30
C GLU A 91 7.39 -11.31 -14.80
N GLY A 92 8.10 -10.25 -15.18
CA GLY A 92 8.16 -9.76 -16.56
C GLY A 92 7.06 -8.78 -16.96
N MET A 93 5.98 -8.66 -16.20
CA MET A 93 4.94 -7.64 -16.45
C MET A 93 5.45 -6.24 -16.13
N SER A 94 5.00 -5.25 -16.92
CA SER A 94 5.42 -3.85 -16.77
C SER A 94 4.26 -2.89 -16.53
N ASP A 95 3.12 -3.11 -17.20
CA ASP A 95 1.93 -2.26 -17.05
C ASP A 95 1.31 -2.40 -15.65
N ALA A 96 1.05 -1.28 -14.99
CA ALA A 96 0.59 -1.27 -13.61
C ALA A 96 -0.86 -1.74 -13.44
N GLU A 97 -1.74 -1.42 -14.39
CA GLU A 97 -3.14 -1.87 -14.35
C GLU A 97 -3.23 -3.38 -14.60
N GLU A 98 -2.45 -3.90 -15.56
CA GLU A 98 -2.34 -5.34 -15.79
C GLU A 98 -1.76 -6.05 -14.56
N LYS A 99 -0.69 -5.51 -13.94
CA LYS A 99 -0.12 -6.04 -12.67
C LYS A 99 -1.20 -6.11 -11.59
N ARG A 100 -1.96 -5.04 -11.38
CA ARG A 100 -3.04 -4.97 -10.37
C ARG A 100 -4.17 -5.97 -10.66
N LYS A 101 -4.62 -6.03 -11.91
CA LYS A 101 -5.68 -6.95 -12.34
C LYS A 101 -5.28 -8.40 -12.11
N LYS A 102 -4.07 -8.79 -12.54
CA LYS A 102 -3.55 -10.15 -12.36
C LYS A 102 -3.32 -10.49 -10.90
N PHE A 103 -2.76 -9.57 -10.10
CA PHE A 103 -2.60 -9.75 -8.66
C PHE A 103 -3.96 -10.00 -7.98
N ARG A 104 -4.97 -9.18 -8.29
CA ARG A 104 -6.32 -9.33 -7.73
C ARG A 104 -6.92 -10.69 -8.05
N GLN A 105 -6.82 -11.11 -9.31
CA GLN A 105 -7.31 -12.43 -9.74
C GLN A 105 -6.61 -13.55 -8.96
N LEU A 106 -5.27 -13.57 -8.92
CA LEU A 106 -4.49 -14.56 -8.17
C LEU A 106 -4.87 -14.60 -6.68
N PHE A 107 -5.13 -13.43 -6.09
CA PHE A 107 -5.52 -13.31 -4.68
C PHE A 107 -6.89 -13.94 -4.41
N TYR A 108 -7.92 -13.60 -5.18
CA TYR A 108 -9.24 -14.18 -4.98
C TYR A 108 -9.33 -15.66 -5.39
N ASP A 109 -8.59 -16.10 -6.41
CA ASP A 109 -8.48 -17.52 -6.75
C ASP A 109 -7.84 -18.33 -5.62
N THR A 110 -6.85 -17.74 -4.95
CA THR A 110 -6.20 -18.34 -3.77
C THR A 110 -7.15 -18.37 -2.59
N LEU A 111 -7.90 -17.29 -2.33
CA LEU A 111 -8.94 -17.29 -1.29
C LEU A 111 -10.03 -18.33 -1.56
N SER A 112 -10.49 -18.48 -2.81
CA SER A 112 -11.46 -19.51 -3.20
C SER A 112 -10.93 -20.91 -2.87
N ARG A 113 -9.66 -21.18 -3.20
CA ARG A 113 -9.00 -22.45 -2.87
C ARG A 113 -8.97 -22.70 -1.36
N ILE A 114 -8.59 -21.70 -0.57
CA ILE A 114 -8.50 -21.78 0.90
C ILE A 114 -9.88 -22.01 1.51
N VAL A 115 -10.90 -21.26 1.07
CA VAL A 115 -12.28 -21.43 1.55
C VAL A 115 -12.75 -22.87 1.33
N LYS A 116 -12.50 -23.45 0.16
CA LYS A 116 -12.82 -24.85 -0.15
C LYS A 116 -12.02 -25.84 0.70
N GLU A 117 -10.71 -25.61 0.86
CA GLU A 117 -9.81 -26.46 1.64
C GLU A 117 -10.25 -26.57 3.11
N PHE A 118 -10.70 -25.48 3.71
CA PHE A 118 -11.19 -25.44 5.09
C PHE A 118 -12.68 -25.77 5.26
N ASN A 119 -13.37 -26.11 4.16
CA ASN A 119 -14.81 -26.32 4.11
C ASN A 119 -15.59 -25.13 4.72
N ALA A 120 -15.14 -23.92 4.40
CA ALA A 120 -15.78 -22.67 4.76
C ALA A 120 -16.77 -22.23 3.67
N LYS A 121 -17.71 -21.36 4.06
CA LYS A 121 -18.71 -20.76 3.16
C LYS A 121 -18.59 -19.24 3.10
N TYR A 122 -17.97 -18.65 4.11
CA TYR A 122 -17.89 -17.20 4.28
C TYR A 122 -16.45 -16.70 4.21
N LEU A 123 -16.29 -15.49 3.70
CA LEU A 123 -15.05 -14.72 3.75
C LEU A 123 -15.30 -13.43 4.54
N ILE A 124 -14.57 -13.23 5.62
CA ILE A 124 -14.62 -12.01 6.43
C ILE A 124 -13.61 -11.03 5.87
N GLN A 125 -14.08 -9.82 5.52
CA GLN A 125 -13.26 -8.72 5.02
C GLN A 125 -13.38 -7.50 5.93
N GLY A 126 -12.30 -6.72 6.02
CA GLY A 126 -12.25 -5.49 6.81
C GLY A 126 -12.65 -4.24 6.04
N THR A 127 -13.61 -4.34 5.12
CA THR A 127 -14.10 -3.18 4.36
C THR A 127 -14.79 -2.19 5.29
N ILE A 128 -14.58 -0.88 5.08
CA ILE A 128 -15.11 0.20 5.94
C ILE A 128 -15.98 1.19 5.17
N ALA A 129 -16.70 2.07 5.87
CA ALA A 129 -17.62 3.04 5.26
C ALA A 129 -16.94 3.94 4.21
N ALA A 130 -15.68 4.32 4.44
CA ALA A 130 -14.91 5.16 3.52
C ALA A 130 -14.71 4.50 2.15
N ASP A 131 -14.52 3.18 2.10
CA ASP A 131 -14.32 2.43 0.86
C ASP A 131 -15.57 2.46 -0.04
N TRP A 132 -16.75 2.63 0.59
CA TRP A 132 -18.02 2.76 -0.10
C TRP A 132 -18.32 4.19 -0.56
N VAL A 133 -18.03 5.20 0.28
CA VAL A 133 -18.27 6.61 -0.08
C VAL A 133 -17.44 7.03 -1.31
N GLU A 134 -16.23 6.50 -1.45
CA GLU A 134 -15.41 6.71 -2.66
C GLU A 134 -15.97 6.01 -3.90
N THR A 135 -16.71 4.90 -3.76
CA THR A 135 -17.21 4.13 -4.90
C THR A 135 -18.58 4.60 -5.40
N GLN A 136 -19.45 5.17 -4.56
CA GLN A 136 -20.71 5.82 -4.97
C GLN A 136 -21.21 6.85 -3.94
N GLY A 137 -21.63 8.04 -4.41
CA GLY A 137 -22.12 9.15 -3.57
C GLY A 137 -23.48 8.92 -2.89
N GLY A 138 -23.52 8.21 -1.76
CA GLY A 138 -24.50 8.49 -0.70
C GLY A 138 -25.79 7.66 -0.60
N ILE A 139 -25.88 6.47 -1.19
CA ILE A 139 -27.05 5.58 -0.98
C ILE A 139 -26.81 4.46 0.06
N LYS A 140 -27.31 4.66 1.30
CA LYS A 140 -27.35 3.69 2.41
C LYS A 140 -27.96 2.32 2.01
N THR A 141 -27.16 1.39 1.49
CA THR A 141 -27.55 -0.02 1.45
C THR A 141 -26.36 -0.90 1.83
N GLN A 142 -26.57 -1.83 2.77
CA GLN A 142 -25.60 -2.82 3.26
C GLN A 142 -25.29 -3.89 2.19
N HIS A 143 -24.90 -3.48 0.99
CA HIS A 143 -24.41 -4.42 -0.03
C HIS A 143 -22.89 -4.43 0.03
N ASN A 144 -22.31 -5.64 0.04
CA ASN A 144 -20.86 -5.79 0.12
C ASN A 144 -20.16 -5.00 -1.00
N VAL A 145 -19.00 -4.39 -0.75
CA VAL A 145 -18.33 -3.52 -1.76
C VAL A 145 -18.11 -4.23 -3.09
N LEU A 146 -17.77 -5.53 -3.06
CA LEU A 146 -17.63 -6.33 -4.28
C LEU A 146 -18.95 -6.49 -5.05
N VAL A 147 -20.06 -6.72 -4.35
CA VAL A 147 -21.39 -6.84 -4.98
C VAL A 147 -21.80 -5.50 -5.60
N GLN A 148 -21.46 -4.38 -4.97
CA GLN A 148 -21.70 -3.06 -5.52
C GLN A 148 -20.85 -2.76 -6.77
N LEU A 149 -19.66 -3.34 -6.86
CA LEU A 149 -18.84 -3.35 -8.08
C LEU A 149 -19.37 -4.34 -9.14
N GLY A 150 -20.52 -4.98 -8.91
CA GLY A 150 -21.15 -5.95 -9.81
C GLY A 150 -20.54 -7.35 -9.73
N ILE A 151 -19.76 -7.65 -8.69
CA ILE A 151 -19.04 -8.92 -8.52
C ILE A 151 -19.83 -9.81 -7.57
N ASP A 152 -20.41 -10.88 -8.12
CA ASP A 152 -21.02 -11.95 -7.35
C ASP A 152 -19.95 -12.95 -6.91
N THR A 153 -19.45 -12.80 -5.68
CA THR A 153 -18.39 -13.64 -5.14
C THR A 153 -18.81 -15.10 -4.93
N GLU A 154 -20.10 -15.35 -4.71
CA GLU A 154 -20.61 -16.72 -4.55
C GLU A 154 -20.58 -17.44 -5.89
N LYS A 155 -20.97 -16.75 -6.96
CA LYS A 155 -20.90 -17.29 -8.32
C LYS A 155 -19.47 -17.42 -8.86
N GLU A 156 -18.61 -16.41 -8.66
CA GLU A 156 -17.25 -16.42 -9.20
C GLU A 156 -16.29 -17.30 -8.39
N TRP A 157 -16.36 -17.24 -7.06
CA TRP A 157 -15.37 -17.87 -6.18
C TRP A 157 -15.95 -18.86 -5.17
N GLY A 158 -17.27 -19.00 -5.06
CA GLY A 158 -17.91 -19.99 -4.20
C GLY A 158 -17.98 -19.61 -2.73
N PHE A 159 -17.92 -18.31 -2.39
CA PHE A 159 -18.04 -17.85 -1.02
C PHE A 159 -18.88 -16.57 -0.88
N LYS A 160 -19.47 -16.40 0.30
CA LYS A 160 -20.21 -15.19 0.69
C LYS A 160 -19.32 -14.26 1.49
N VAL A 161 -19.28 -12.99 1.13
CA VAL A 161 -18.51 -11.98 1.85
C VAL A 161 -19.30 -11.47 3.06
N VAL A 162 -18.60 -11.23 4.17
CA VAL A 162 -19.13 -10.62 5.41
C VAL A 162 -18.22 -9.47 5.80
N GLU A 163 -18.77 -8.27 5.92
CA GLU A 163 -18.02 -7.01 6.16
C GLU A 163 -18.45 -6.40 7.51
N PRO A 164 -17.96 -6.91 8.65
CA PRO A 164 -18.44 -6.49 9.96
C PRO A 164 -18.10 -5.04 10.32
N LEU A 165 -17.25 -4.36 9.56
CA LEU A 165 -16.81 -2.99 9.81
C LEU A 165 -17.41 -1.98 8.83
N ALA A 166 -18.35 -2.40 7.96
CA ALA A 166 -18.86 -1.58 6.87
C ALA A 166 -19.48 -0.25 7.32
N ASP A 167 -20.03 -0.19 8.53
CA ASP A 167 -20.66 1.00 9.10
C ASP A 167 -19.68 1.92 9.86
N LEU A 168 -18.40 1.54 9.98
CA LEU A 168 -17.41 2.29 10.77
C LEU A 168 -16.54 3.21 9.92
N TYR A 169 -16.21 4.37 10.50
CA TYR A 169 -15.15 5.26 10.05
C TYR A 169 -13.77 4.82 10.56
N LYS A 170 -12.70 5.36 9.97
CA LYS A 170 -11.33 4.90 10.22
C LYS A 170 -10.86 5.08 11.67
N ASP A 171 -11.24 6.18 12.29
CA ASP A 171 -10.96 6.48 13.69
C ASP A 171 -11.71 5.54 14.64
N GLU A 172 -12.96 5.19 14.30
CA GLU A 172 -13.76 4.20 15.02
C GLU A 172 -13.17 2.80 14.92
N VAL A 173 -12.68 2.39 13.73
CA VAL A 173 -11.96 1.12 13.56
C VAL A 173 -10.69 1.08 14.42
N ARG A 174 -9.93 2.19 14.51
CA ARG A 174 -8.75 2.26 15.41
C ARG A 174 -9.14 2.18 16.88
N ALA A 175 -10.24 2.82 17.29
CA ALA A 175 -10.77 2.72 18.64
C ALA A 175 -11.22 1.29 18.96
N LEU A 176 -11.91 0.62 18.03
CA LEU A 176 -12.30 -0.78 18.14
C LEU A 176 -11.08 -1.71 18.21
N ALA A 177 -10.07 -1.51 17.35
CA ALA A 177 -8.83 -2.26 17.35
C ALA A 177 -8.16 -2.20 18.74
N LYS A 178 -8.04 -1.00 19.31
CA LYS A 178 -7.48 -0.80 20.65
C LYS A 178 -8.30 -1.52 21.72
N TYR A 179 -9.63 -1.42 21.67
CA TYR A 179 -10.52 -2.11 22.59
C TYR A 179 -10.39 -3.64 22.50
N LEU A 180 -10.26 -4.20 21.29
CA LEU A 180 -10.08 -5.63 21.07
C LEU A 180 -8.71 -6.16 21.51
N GLY A 181 -7.77 -5.28 21.87
CA GLY A 181 -6.43 -5.61 22.35
C GLY A 181 -5.37 -5.67 21.26
N LEU A 182 -5.64 -5.14 20.07
CA LEU A 182 -4.63 -5.10 19.01
C LEU A 182 -3.44 -4.21 19.43
N PRO A 183 -2.19 -4.63 19.13
CA PRO A 183 -1.01 -3.85 19.46
C PRO A 183 -0.97 -2.53 18.70
N ARG A 184 -0.28 -1.54 19.29
CA ARG A 184 -0.10 -0.20 18.70
C ARG A 184 0.49 -0.24 17.30
N ASP A 185 1.40 -1.17 17.06
CA ASP A 185 2.06 -1.33 15.77
C ASP A 185 1.11 -1.73 14.63
N ILE A 186 -0.09 -2.26 14.95
CA ILE A 186 -1.14 -2.53 13.96
C ILE A 186 -2.08 -1.32 13.81
N TYR A 187 -2.62 -0.80 14.91
CA TYR A 187 -3.63 0.25 14.82
C TYR A 187 -3.06 1.65 14.53
N ASN A 188 -1.76 1.89 14.67
CA ASN A 188 -1.08 3.13 14.24
C ASN A 188 -0.27 2.98 12.95
N ARG A 189 -0.35 1.82 12.30
CA ARG A 189 0.46 1.54 11.12
C ARG A 189 0.12 2.45 9.95
N GLN A 190 1.15 2.87 9.20
CA GLN A 190 0.93 3.52 7.91
C GLN A 190 0.26 2.56 6.90
N PRO A 191 -0.57 3.07 5.98
CA PRO A 191 -1.17 2.25 4.94
C PRO A 191 -0.13 1.49 4.10
N PHE A 192 -0.49 0.26 3.72
CA PHE A 192 0.25 -0.55 2.78
C PHE A 192 -0.70 -0.95 1.65
N PRO A 193 -0.33 -0.74 0.38
CA PRO A 193 -1.22 -1.10 -0.73
C PRO A 193 -1.45 -2.62 -0.74
N GLY A 194 -2.63 -3.07 -1.16
CA GLY A 194 -2.97 -4.50 -1.26
C GLY A 194 -1.96 -5.32 -2.07
N PRO A 195 -1.53 -4.86 -3.26
CA PRO A 195 -0.45 -5.49 -4.02
C PRO A 195 0.96 -5.31 -3.41
N GLY A 196 1.08 -4.57 -2.32
CA GLY A 196 2.32 -4.37 -1.57
C GLY A 196 3.46 -3.77 -2.40
N LEU A 197 4.64 -4.37 -2.33
CA LEU A 197 5.82 -3.96 -3.06
C LEU A 197 5.65 -4.05 -4.60
N LEU A 198 4.65 -4.79 -5.12
CA LEU A 198 4.41 -4.89 -6.57
C LEU A 198 4.23 -3.51 -7.23
N VAL A 199 3.54 -2.61 -6.55
CA VAL A 199 3.24 -1.24 -7.04
C VAL A 199 4.36 -0.25 -6.77
N ARG A 200 5.40 -0.68 -6.04
CA ARG A 200 6.62 0.10 -5.75
C ARG A 200 7.82 -0.39 -6.55
N VAL A 201 7.68 -1.52 -7.24
CA VAL A 201 8.53 -1.96 -8.33
C VAL A 201 7.97 -1.39 -9.63
N VAL A 202 8.48 -0.22 -10.02
CA VAL A 202 7.96 0.54 -11.16
C VAL A 202 8.49 -0.05 -12.47
N GLY A 203 7.61 -0.11 -13.47
CA GLY A 203 7.89 -0.77 -14.73
C GLY A 203 7.99 -2.29 -14.58
N LYS A 204 8.96 -2.89 -15.28
CA LYS A 204 9.11 -4.35 -15.35
C LYS A 204 9.46 -4.96 -13.99
N LEU A 205 8.60 -5.87 -13.52
CA LEU A 205 8.87 -6.68 -12.34
C LEU A 205 9.95 -7.74 -12.63
N THR A 206 10.98 -7.76 -11.79
CA THR A 206 11.97 -8.83 -11.71
C THR A 206 12.19 -9.21 -10.25
N ARG A 207 12.56 -10.47 -9.98
CA ARG A 207 12.92 -10.91 -8.61
C ARG A 207 14.00 -10.05 -7.99
N GLU A 208 15.02 -9.73 -8.76
CA GLU A 208 16.12 -8.87 -8.32
C GLU A 208 15.62 -7.50 -7.85
N LYS A 209 14.80 -6.83 -8.68
CA LYS A 209 14.27 -5.51 -8.37
C LYS A 209 13.38 -5.55 -7.11
N LEU A 210 12.56 -6.60 -6.96
CA LEU A 210 11.72 -6.84 -5.78
C LEU A 210 12.55 -7.06 -4.50
N GLU A 211 13.57 -7.91 -4.53
CA GLU A 211 14.38 -8.22 -3.33
C GLU A 211 15.26 -7.05 -2.90
N ILE A 212 15.80 -6.27 -3.85
CA ILE A 212 16.48 -5.00 -3.54
C ILE A 212 15.51 -4.06 -2.85
N LEU A 213 14.32 -3.85 -3.43
CA LEU A 213 13.32 -2.97 -2.84
C LEU A 213 12.89 -3.40 -1.45
N ARG A 214 12.72 -4.71 -1.20
CA ARG A 214 12.30 -5.22 0.11
C ARG A 214 13.28 -4.82 1.21
N LYS A 215 14.59 -5.01 0.97
CA LYS A 215 15.66 -4.59 1.91
C LYS A 215 15.71 -3.07 2.09
N VAL A 216 15.62 -2.33 0.98
CA VAL A 216 15.63 -0.86 1.02
C VAL A 216 14.41 -0.32 1.78
N THR A 217 13.25 -0.95 1.64
CA THR A 217 12.03 -0.59 2.38
C THR A 217 12.26 -0.69 3.89
N THR A 218 12.90 -1.77 4.38
CA THR A 218 13.29 -1.91 5.79
C THR A 218 14.16 -0.74 6.25
N THR A 219 15.18 -0.37 5.46
CA THR A 219 16.08 0.76 5.79
C THR A 219 15.35 2.09 5.83
N VAL A 220 14.48 2.37 4.85
CA VAL A 220 13.70 3.61 4.78
C VAL A 220 12.71 3.69 5.96
N GLU A 221 11.92 2.63 6.17
CA GLU A 221 10.90 2.64 7.22
C GLU A 221 11.52 2.78 8.63
N LYS A 222 12.66 2.11 8.88
CA LYS A 222 13.39 2.22 10.15
C LYS A 222 13.82 3.66 10.48
N ASN A 223 14.28 4.41 9.47
CA ASN A 223 14.83 5.75 9.69
C ASN A 223 13.77 6.87 9.68
N LEU A 224 12.58 6.60 9.15
CA LEU A 224 11.49 7.60 9.05
C LEU A 224 10.34 7.36 10.03
N SER A 225 10.30 6.22 10.72
CA SER A 225 9.20 5.85 11.62
C SER A 225 8.91 6.82 12.76
N GLU A 226 9.93 7.55 13.23
CA GLU A 226 9.79 8.51 14.34
C GLU A 226 9.25 9.87 13.90
N LEU A 227 9.11 10.13 12.59
CA LEU A 227 8.72 11.43 12.05
C LEU A 227 7.20 11.66 12.00
N ASN A 228 6.38 10.68 12.43
CA ASN A 228 4.91 10.75 12.45
C ASN A 228 4.28 11.19 11.11
N LEU A 229 4.84 10.74 10.00
CA LEU A 229 4.35 11.04 8.65
C LEU A 229 3.16 10.14 8.29
N SER A 230 2.26 10.61 7.42
CA SER A 230 1.07 9.84 7.00
C SER A 230 1.45 8.56 6.23
N GLN A 231 2.45 8.64 5.35
CA GLN A 231 2.99 7.49 4.64
C GLN A 231 4.43 7.76 4.18
N TYR A 232 5.28 6.74 4.23
CA TYR A 232 6.69 6.82 3.84
C TYR A 232 7.22 5.46 3.39
N PHE A 233 7.90 5.42 2.25
CA PHE A 233 8.35 4.18 1.63
C PHE A 233 9.44 4.40 0.57
N ALA A 234 10.03 3.29 0.13
CA ALA A 234 10.91 3.24 -1.03
C ALA A 234 10.14 2.84 -2.30
N VAL A 235 10.60 3.33 -3.44
CA VAL A 235 10.27 2.82 -4.78
C VAL A 235 11.55 2.51 -5.53
N ILE A 236 11.49 1.60 -6.49
CA ILE A 236 12.62 1.24 -7.36
C ILE A 236 12.19 1.30 -8.82
N PHE A 237 13.02 1.92 -9.67
CA PHE A 237 12.78 2.05 -11.11
C PHE A 237 14.09 2.03 -11.89
N ASP A 238 14.02 1.86 -13.21
CA ASP A 238 15.21 1.80 -14.06
C ASP A 238 15.84 3.19 -14.19
N SER A 239 17.16 3.28 -14.00
CA SER A 239 17.93 4.55 -14.03
C SER A 239 18.18 5.11 -15.44
N ALA A 240 17.62 4.50 -16.48
CA ALA A 240 17.74 5.00 -17.84
C ALA A 240 17.06 6.38 -17.92
N ALA A 241 17.84 7.43 -18.16
CA ALA A 241 17.39 8.81 -18.20
C ALA A 241 18.15 9.61 -19.24
N GLU A 242 17.53 10.68 -19.73
CA GLU A 242 18.10 11.61 -20.71
C GLU A 242 18.14 13.02 -20.13
N TYR A 243 19.25 13.73 -20.35
CA TYR A 243 19.34 15.15 -19.97
C TYR A 243 18.37 15.98 -20.81
N ASN A 244 17.58 16.82 -20.15
CA ASN A 244 16.63 17.70 -20.83
C ASN A 244 17.04 19.16 -20.67
N LYS A 245 17.65 19.71 -21.73
CA LYS A 245 18.17 21.07 -21.74
C LYS A 245 17.07 22.14 -21.60
N GLU A 246 15.91 21.92 -22.20
CA GLU A 246 14.79 22.86 -22.15
C GLU A 246 14.29 23.00 -20.71
N LEU A 247 13.97 21.87 -20.07
CA LEU A 247 13.55 21.85 -18.68
C LEU A 247 14.65 22.41 -17.76
N SER A 248 15.92 22.07 -18.03
CA SER A 248 17.03 22.56 -17.21
C SER A 248 17.13 24.09 -17.22
N ASN A 249 16.95 24.70 -18.38
CA ASN A 249 16.93 26.16 -18.51
C ASN A 249 15.73 26.78 -17.80
N GLU A 250 14.54 26.16 -17.88
CA GLU A 250 13.30 26.65 -17.27
C GLU A 250 13.38 26.78 -15.74
N VAL A 251 14.07 25.83 -15.10
CA VAL A 251 14.18 25.76 -13.64
C VAL A 251 15.53 26.22 -13.10
N GLY A 252 16.50 26.49 -13.97
CA GLY A 252 17.85 26.93 -13.61
C GLY A 252 18.67 25.88 -12.86
N CYS A 253 18.42 24.60 -13.13
CA CYS A 253 19.20 23.47 -12.61
C CYS A 253 19.16 22.29 -13.59
N ASP A 254 20.13 21.38 -13.49
CA ASP A 254 20.14 20.21 -14.37
C ASP A 254 18.96 19.28 -14.09
N VAL A 255 18.20 19.01 -15.16
CA VAL A 255 17.05 18.12 -15.18
C VAL A 255 17.36 16.91 -16.08
N LYS A 256 17.16 15.72 -15.53
CA LYS A 256 17.13 14.46 -16.28
C LYS A 256 15.72 13.92 -16.29
N VAL A 257 15.28 13.36 -17.41
CA VAL A 257 13.97 12.72 -17.52
C VAL A 257 14.19 11.22 -17.64
N TYR A 258 13.68 10.45 -16.68
CA TYR A 258 13.75 8.99 -16.71
C TYR A 258 12.81 8.44 -17.77
N LYS A 259 13.23 7.36 -18.44
CA LYS A 259 12.40 6.65 -19.43
C LYS A 259 11.23 5.91 -18.78
N THR A 260 11.32 5.65 -17.48
CA THR A 260 10.25 5.03 -16.70
C THR A 260 9.12 6.02 -16.50
N LEU A 261 7.89 5.57 -16.77
CA LEU A 261 6.68 6.31 -16.46
C LEU A 261 6.21 5.98 -15.04
N ALA A 262 5.58 6.94 -14.39
CA ALA A 262 4.91 6.77 -13.10
C ALA A 262 3.50 7.35 -13.16
N THR A 263 2.62 6.77 -12.37
CA THR A 263 1.23 7.16 -12.23
C THR A 263 1.08 8.59 -11.70
N GLY A 264 -0.02 9.23 -12.05
CA GLY A 264 -0.39 10.56 -11.63
C GLY A 264 -1.90 10.73 -11.70
N VAL A 265 -2.38 11.92 -11.38
CA VAL A 265 -3.79 12.28 -11.41
C VAL A 265 -3.96 13.57 -12.20
N LYS A 266 -4.84 13.54 -13.22
CA LYS A 266 -5.29 14.72 -13.96
C LYS A 266 -6.80 14.80 -13.87
N GLY A 267 -7.31 15.76 -13.09
CA GLY A 267 -8.73 15.79 -12.71
C GLY A 267 -9.07 14.54 -11.88
N ASP A 268 -10.06 13.78 -12.33
CA ASP A 268 -10.50 12.54 -11.66
C ASP A 268 -9.94 11.27 -12.32
N VAL A 269 -9.02 11.41 -13.28
CA VAL A 269 -8.52 10.29 -14.10
C VAL A 269 -7.05 10.02 -13.80
N ARG A 270 -6.72 8.73 -13.71
CA ARG A 270 -5.34 8.26 -13.61
C ARG A 270 -4.58 8.58 -14.90
N ALA A 271 -3.41 9.18 -14.76
CA ALA A 271 -2.51 9.49 -15.87
C ALA A 271 -1.16 8.78 -15.65
N TYR A 272 -0.37 8.67 -16.70
CA TYR A 272 1.03 8.25 -16.65
C TYR A 272 1.89 9.34 -17.28
N GLY A 273 2.99 9.67 -16.63
CA GLY A 273 3.94 10.66 -17.13
C GLY A 273 5.35 10.35 -16.67
N ASN A 274 6.30 11.18 -17.11
CA ASN A 274 7.69 10.93 -16.82
C ASN A 274 8.04 11.29 -15.37
N ILE A 275 9.14 10.70 -14.89
CA ILE A 275 9.81 11.13 -13.67
C ILE A 275 10.94 12.08 -14.08
N ALA A 276 11.01 13.26 -13.47
CA ALA A 276 12.09 14.23 -13.66
C ALA A 276 13.00 14.25 -12.43
N GLY A 277 14.28 13.96 -12.62
CA GLY A 277 15.33 14.08 -11.60
C GLY A 277 16.03 15.41 -11.69
N ILE A 278 16.11 16.14 -10.57
CA ILE A 278 16.89 17.38 -10.44
C ILE A 278 18.13 17.18 -9.55
N GLU A 279 19.22 17.83 -9.94
CA GLU A 279 20.52 17.69 -9.25
C GLU A 279 20.88 18.89 -8.37
N CYS A 280 19.98 19.86 -8.20
CA CYS A 280 20.19 20.96 -7.26
C CYS A 280 19.53 20.68 -5.90
N ARG A 281 20.29 20.84 -4.83
CA ARG A 281 19.75 20.85 -3.47
C ARG A 281 19.41 22.29 -3.10
N LYS A 282 18.12 22.56 -2.89
CA LYS A 282 17.61 23.85 -2.41
C LYS A 282 16.74 23.65 -1.17
N ASP A 283 16.29 24.75 -0.56
CA ASP A 283 15.22 24.72 0.42
C ASP A 283 13.91 24.20 -0.19
N TYR A 284 12.98 23.75 0.65
CA TYR A 284 11.78 23.07 0.19
C TYR A 284 10.79 23.99 -0.53
N GLU A 285 10.81 25.28 -0.24
CA GLU A 285 10.02 26.32 -0.90
C GLU A 285 10.50 26.50 -2.34
N SER A 286 11.81 26.68 -2.55
CA SER A 286 12.41 26.70 -3.89
C SER A 286 12.16 25.41 -4.67
N LEU A 287 12.21 24.25 -4.01
CA LEU A 287 11.93 22.96 -4.64
C LEU A 287 10.47 22.82 -5.05
N ARG A 288 9.52 23.39 -4.29
CA ARG A 288 8.12 23.43 -4.67
C ARG A 288 7.91 24.23 -5.95
N GLU A 289 8.53 25.41 -6.08
CA GLU A 289 8.44 26.21 -7.30
C GLU A 289 8.98 25.45 -8.53
N ILE A 290 10.11 24.74 -8.37
CA ILE A 290 10.66 23.89 -9.43
C ILE A 290 9.68 22.76 -9.78
N MET A 291 9.10 22.11 -8.78
CA MET A 291 8.12 21.04 -8.98
C MET A 291 6.89 21.52 -9.75
N GLU A 292 6.32 22.67 -9.37
CA GLU A 292 5.16 23.27 -10.05
C GLU A 292 5.47 23.59 -11.52
N LYS A 293 6.66 24.13 -11.81
CA LYS A 293 7.11 24.37 -13.20
C LYS A 293 7.22 23.07 -14.00
N LEU A 294 7.94 22.08 -13.47
CA LEU A 294 8.19 20.83 -14.19
C LEU A 294 6.90 20.02 -14.41
N THR A 295 5.99 20.02 -13.45
CA THR A 295 4.71 19.29 -13.55
C THR A 295 3.68 19.94 -14.47
N SER A 296 3.95 21.15 -14.98
CA SER A 296 3.19 21.73 -16.09
C SER A 296 3.43 20.99 -17.43
N TYR A 297 4.51 20.22 -17.53
CA TYR A 297 4.84 19.35 -18.67
C TYR A 297 4.28 17.94 -18.46
N ASN A 298 4.66 16.98 -19.31
CA ASN A 298 4.30 15.56 -19.14
C ASN A 298 5.16 14.86 -18.07
N ILE A 299 5.17 15.41 -16.86
CA ILE A 299 5.91 14.93 -15.69
C ILE A 299 4.90 14.73 -14.55
N THR A 300 4.83 13.51 -14.03
CA THR A 300 3.98 13.19 -12.86
C THR A 300 4.75 13.25 -11.56
N HIS A 301 6.07 13.09 -11.60
CA HIS A 301 6.92 13.04 -10.42
C HIS A 301 8.22 13.83 -10.64
N VAL A 302 8.58 14.65 -9.67
CA VAL A 302 9.84 15.40 -9.59
C VAL A 302 10.61 14.88 -8.38
N VAL A 303 11.82 14.39 -8.62
CA VAL A 303 12.69 13.81 -7.61
C VAL A 303 13.99 14.57 -7.51
N VAL A 304 14.48 14.79 -6.29
CA VAL A 304 15.75 15.46 -6.01
C VAL A 304 16.81 14.43 -5.71
N LYS A 305 17.96 14.51 -6.37
CA LYS A 305 19.07 13.61 -6.05
C LYS A 305 19.54 13.86 -4.61
N ILE A 306 19.56 12.79 -3.81
CA ILE A 306 20.18 12.78 -2.48
C ILE A 306 21.66 12.42 -2.62
N LYS A 307 21.94 11.33 -3.34
CA LYS A 307 23.30 10.75 -3.41
C LYS A 307 23.49 9.85 -4.62
N ASP A 308 24.61 10.04 -5.32
CA ASP A 308 25.14 9.06 -6.28
C ASP A 308 25.71 7.84 -5.53
N LYS A 309 25.50 6.64 -6.07
CA LYS A 309 25.89 5.36 -5.46
C LYS A 309 26.91 4.64 -6.34
N ASN A 310 26.46 3.91 -7.37
CA ASN A 310 27.33 3.22 -8.32
C ASN A 310 27.06 3.73 -9.74
N PRO A 311 28.02 4.32 -10.47
CA PRO A 311 27.83 4.74 -11.85
C PRO A 311 27.35 3.64 -12.80
N GLU A 312 27.71 2.37 -12.54
CA GLU A 312 27.28 1.19 -13.29
C GLU A 312 25.93 0.62 -12.82
N GLY A 313 25.34 1.20 -11.78
CA GLY A 313 24.02 0.85 -11.29
C GLY A 313 22.95 1.06 -12.36
N ILE A 314 21.95 0.17 -12.35
CA ILE A 314 20.84 0.15 -13.32
C ILE A 314 19.51 0.58 -12.70
N TYR A 315 19.44 0.68 -11.36
CA TYR A 315 18.24 1.06 -10.64
C TYR A 315 18.40 2.34 -9.83
N THR A 316 17.36 3.15 -9.80
CA THR A 316 17.23 4.33 -8.95
C THR A 316 16.28 3.99 -7.82
N ILE A 317 16.66 4.35 -6.58
CA ILE A 317 15.77 4.27 -5.42
C ILE A 317 15.15 5.64 -5.18
N GLY A 318 13.83 5.72 -5.23
CA GLY A 318 13.08 6.88 -4.75
C GLY A 318 12.64 6.69 -3.31
N ILE A 319 12.85 7.70 -2.47
CA ILE A 319 12.23 7.81 -1.16
C ILE A 319 10.99 8.70 -1.32
N ARG A 320 9.82 8.16 -1.00
CA ARG A 320 8.53 8.87 -0.99
C ARG A 320 8.10 9.04 0.45
N ALA A 321 7.76 10.25 0.86
CA ALA A 321 7.21 10.51 2.18
C ALA A 321 6.23 11.69 2.11
N VAL A 322 5.02 11.49 2.65
CA VAL A 322 3.92 12.43 2.49
C VAL A 322 3.18 12.68 3.80
N ASN A 323 2.61 13.88 3.89
CA ASN A 323 1.61 14.26 4.88
C ASN A 323 0.27 14.48 4.17
N THR A 324 -0.79 13.92 4.74
CA THR A 324 -2.15 14.02 4.20
C THR A 324 -3.19 13.88 5.31
N GLN A 325 -4.34 14.51 5.10
CA GLN A 325 -5.52 14.39 5.96
C GLN A 325 -6.48 13.30 5.46
N ASP A 326 -6.61 13.12 4.14
CA ASP A 326 -7.67 12.33 3.50
C ASP A 326 -7.18 11.41 2.36
N PHE A 327 -5.89 11.42 2.05
CA PHE A 327 -5.27 10.75 0.90
C PHE A 327 -5.78 11.20 -0.48
N MET A 328 -6.72 12.14 -0.57
CA MET A 328 -7.16 12.78 -1.82
C MET A 328 -6.18 13.86 -2.25
N THR A 329 -5.63 14.59 -1.28
CA THR A 329 -4.49 15.49 -1.47
C THR A 329 -3.35 15.12 -0.54
N ALA A 330 -2.11 15.35 -0.97
CA ALA A 330 -0.95 15.08 -0.12
C ALA A 330 0.19 16.03 -0.44
N ASP A 331 0.90 16.45 0.60
CA ASP A 331 2.13 17.22 0.48
C ASP A 331 3.35 16.34 0.78
N PHE A 332 4.47 16.61 0.12
CA PHE A 332 5.71 15.91 0.43
C PHE A 332 6.24 16.34 1.81
N ALA A 333 6.81 15.42 2.56
CA ALA A 333 7.36 15.74 3.88
C ALA A 333 8.63 16.59 3.75
N LYS A 334 8.76 17.63 4.60
CA LYS A 334 9.97 18.47 4.67
C LYS A 334 11.02 17.81 5.57
N ILE A 335 11.56 16.67 5.13
CA ILE A 335 12.49 15.84 5.93
C ILE A 335 13.85 16.54 6.05
N ASN A 336 14.50 16.43 7.21
CA ASN A 336 15.87 16.93 7.32
C ASN A 336 16.79 16.17 6.34
N TRP A 337 17.45 16.93 5.48
CA TRP A 337 18.40 16.46 4.47
C TRP A 337 19.47 15.49 5.00
N ASN A 338 19.92 15.64 6.25
CA ASN A 338 20.85 14.72 6.90
C ASN A 338 20.24 13.33 7.15
N ILE A 339 18.94 13.25 7.42
CA ILE A 339 18.23 11.98 7.57
C ILE A 339 18.17 11.27 6.21
N LEU A 340 17.84 12.00 5.15
CA LEU A 340 17.82 11.45 3.78
C LEU A 340 19.20 10.95 3.36
N GLU A 341 20.26 11.70 3.65
CA GLU A 341 21.64 11.26 3.40
C GLU A 341 22.02 10.02 4.19
N LYS A 342 21.63 9.95 5.47
CA LYS A 342 21.85 8.77 6.31
C LYS A 342 21.21 7.54 5.69
N ILE A 343 19.95 7.64 5.26
CA ILE A 343 19.25 6.56 4.57
C ILE A 343 19.99 6.17 3.28
N ALA A 344 20.36 7.15 2.46
CA ALA A 344 21.10 6.89 1.22
C ALA A 344 22.48 6.24 1.45
N ASN A 345 23.12 6.50 2.60
CA ASN A 345 24.35 5.84 3.01
C ASN A 345 24.12 4.38 3.44
N GLU A 346 23.05 4.11 4.20
CA GLU A 346 22.69 2.76 4.67
C GLU A 346 22.21 1.84 3.53
N ILE A 347 21.65 2.40 2.46
CA ILE A 347 21.29 1.64 1.26
C ILE A 347 22.58 1.14 0.58
N ASN A 348 22.82 -0.17 0.57
CA ASN A 348 24.05 -0.76 0.04
C ASN A 348 23.77 -1.92 -0.92
N ASP A 349 23.57 -1.59 -2.20
CA ASP A 349 23.52 -2.56 -3.30
C ASP A 349 24.23 -1.98 -4.53
N LYS A 350 25.07 -2.79 -5.20
CA LYS A 350 25.86 -2.34 -6.35
C LYS A 350 25.00 -2.03 -7.58
N LYS A 351 23.78 -2.55 -7.66
CA LYS A 351 22.86 -2.27 -8.78
C LYS A 351 22.16 -0.93 -8.64
N ILE A 352 22.25 -0.29 -7.47
CA ILE A 352 21.66 1.02 -7.23
C ILE A 352 22.61 2.09 -7.75
N LYS A 353 22.12 2.89 -8.71
CA LYS A 353 22.85 4.01 -9.30
C LYS A 353 22.86 5.23 -8.40
N GLU A 354 21.71 5.55 -7.86
CA GLU A 354 21.48 6.77 -7.08
C GLU A 354 20.26 6.60 -6.18
N VAL A 355 20.18 7.46 -5.17
CA VAL A 355 19.02 7.61 -4.29
C VAL A 355 18.46 9.02 -4.46
N VAL A 356 17.15 9.11 -4.65
CA VAL A 356 16.42 10.35 -4.90
C VAL A 356 15.27 10.52 -3.90
N TYR A 357 14.85 11.76 -3.64
CA TYR A 357 13.71 12.09 -2.79
C TYR A 357 12.59 12.69 -3.63
N ASP A 358 11.38 12.18 -3.51
CA ASP A 358 10.22 12.71 -4.24
C ASP A 358 9.63 13.94 -3.53
N ILE A 359 9.52 15.02 -4.28
CA ILE A 359 9.01 16.32 -3.83
C ILE A 359 7.68 16.69 -4.51
N THR A 360 6.93 15.72 -5.02
CA THR A 360 5.70 15.98 -5.78
C THR A 360 4.45 15.90 -4.92
N THR A 361 3.56 16.88 -5.01
CA THR A 361 2.25 16.83 -4.34
C THR A 361 1.30 15.86 -5.03
N LYS A 362 0.26 15.42 -4.31
CA LYS A 362 -0.96 14.83 -4.90
C LYS A 362 -2.06 15.89 -4.87
N PRO A 363 -2.66 16.28 -6.01
CA PRO A 363 -2.14 16.14 -7.40
C PRO A 363 -0.84 16.97 -7.61
N PRO A 364 -0.07 16.78 -8.71
CA PRO A 364 -0.38 15.98 -9.92
C PRO A 364 0.07 14.52 -9.85
N ALA A 365 0.88 14.14 -8.87
CA ALA A 365 1.26 12.75 -8.65
C ALA A 365 0.11 11.98 -7.99
N THR A 366 0.20 10.66 -8.01
CA THR A 366 -0.38 9.82 -6.96
C THR A 366 0.59 9.72 -5.77
N ILE A 367 0.18 9.05 -4.68
CA ILE A 367 1.15 8.77 -3.61
C ILE A 367 2.11 7.66 -4.04
N GLU A 368 1.59 6.57 -4.61
CA GLU A 368 2.37 5.45 -5.16
C GLU A 368 2.83 5.74 -6.61
N TYR A 369 3.89 5.06 -7.08
CA TYR A 369 4.51 5.31 -8.40
C TYR A 369 3.98 4.42 -9.52
N GLU A 370 3.91 3.11 -9.30
CA GLU A 370 3.37 2.06 -10.20
C GLU A 370 3.96 1.80 -11.58
#